data_AF-A0A950F0V3-F1
#
_entry.id   AF-A0A950F0V3-F1
#
_cell.length_a   1.000
_cell.length_b   1.000
_cell.length_c   1.000
_cell.angle_alpha   90.00
_cell.angle_beta   90.00
_cell.angle_gamma   90.00
#
_symmetry.space_group_name_H-M   'P 1'
#
loop_
_entity.id
_entity.type
_entity.pdbx_description
1 polymer ?
#
loop_
_entity_poly.entity_id
_entity_poly.type
_entity_poly.pdbx_seq_one_letter_code
_entity_poly.pdbx_strand_id
1 'polypeptide(L)'
;WKDASILAQAFGYQVPMTVHPGIGYDIIANHPIFNGAVIGRAATHDFRLIGGSVETLDGGVVLSIGSAVMGPQVFEKSLSCVNNLRLQDGRPIVAGHSIHVIDLQDGGGWDWSRGEPPKTNPAYYLRFCKSYARMGGEMHYLQCDNAVFLHNLYHQVLQA
;
A
#
# COMPACT_ATOMS: atom_id res chain seq x y z
N TRP A 1 -17.83 4.17 -20.50
CA TRP A 1 -17.76 3.53 -19.16
C TRP A 1 -16.47 2.73 -18.98
N LYS A 2 -16.05 1.93 -19.96
CA LYS A 2 -14.75 1.23 -19.93
C LYS A 2 -13.55 2.17 -19.85
N ASP A 3 -13.62 3.31 -20.53
CA ASP A 3 -12.55 4.32 -20.53
C ASP A 3 -12.38 5.03 -19.18
N ALA A 4 -13.40 4.97 -18.31
CA ALA A 4 -13.37 5.55 -16.97
C ALA A 4 -13.15 4.49 -15.86
N SER A 5 -13.04 3.20 -16.21
CA SER A 5 -12.87 2.12 -15.24
C SER A 5 -11.39 1.87 -15.00
N ILE A 6 -10.91 2.09 -13.77
CA ILE A 6 -9.51 1.84 -13.38
C ILE A 6 -9.11 0.39 -13.67
N LEU A 7 -9.98 -0.58 -13.35
CA LEU A 7 -9.74 -2.00 -13.64
C LEU A 7 -9.59 -2.28 -15.15
N ALA A 8 -10.48 -1.71 -15.97
CA ALA A 8 -10.41 -1.93 -17.42
C ALA A 8 -9.18 -1.25 -18.04
N GLN A 9 -8.81 -0.06 -17.57
CA GLN A 9 -7.61 0.64 -18.02
C GLN A 9 -6.35 -0.12 -17.58
N ALA A 10 -6.25 -0.55 -16.31
CA ALA A 10 -5.11 -1.33 -15.82
C ALA A 10 -4.92 -2.61 -16.64
N PHE A 11 -6.01 -3.33 -16.95
CA PHE A 11 -5.97 -4.49 -17.83
C PHE A 11 -5.49 -4.12 -19.25
N GLY A 12 -6.04 -3.06 -19.84
CA GLY A 12 -5.68 -2.60 -21.19
C GLY A 12 -4.22 -2.16 -21.31
N TYR A 13 -3.66 -1.54 -20.26
CA TYR A 13 -2.26 -1.11 -20.19
C TYR A 13 -1.32 -2.16 -19.60
N GLN A 14 -1.81 -3.37 -19.29
CA GLN A 14 -1.04 -4.44 -18.67
C GLN A 14 -0.35 -4.02 -17.35
N VAL A 15 -0.97 -3.11 -16.61
CA VAL A 15 -0.51 -2.71 -15.27
C VAL A 15 -1.08 -3.70 -14.26
N PRO A 16 -0.25 -4.34 -13.43
CA PRO A 16 -0.74 -5.22 -12.37
C PRO A 16 -1.73 -4.48 -11.46
N MET A 17 -2.92 -5.06 -11.29
CA MET A 17 -3.94 -4.54 -10.39
C MET A 17 -4.45 -5.66 -9.51
N THR A 18 -4.56 -5.40 -8.22
CA THR A 18 -4.93 -6.37 -7.20
C THR A 18 -6.05 -5.85 -6.32
N VAL A 19 -6.89 -6.76 -5.82
CA VAL A 19 -7.95 -6.49 -4.87
C VAL A 19 -7.73 -7.36 -3.64
N HIS A 20 -7.67 -6.73 -2.46
CA HIS A 20 -7.39 -7.42 -1.20
C HIS A 20 -8.62 -7.36 -0.28
N PRO A 21 -9.54 -8.33 -0.38
CA PRO A 21 -10.73 -8.35 0.43
C PRO A 21 -10.43 -8.69 1.89
N GLY A 22 -11.26 -8.18 2.81
CA GLY A 22 -11.17 -8.43 4.23
C GLY A 22 -12.49 -8.78 4.88
N ILE A 23 -12.48 -9.88 5.64
CA ILE A 23 -13.61 -10.29 6.47
C ILE A 23 -13.70 -9.34 7.67
N GLY A 24 -14.87 -8.74 7.87
CA GLY A 24 -15.15 -7.83 8.99
C GLY A 24 -15.31 -6.36 8.58
N TYR A 25 -14.85 -5.95 7.40
CA TYR A 25 -15.10 -4.61 6.86
C TYR A 25 -15.68 -4.60 5.44
N ASP A 26 -15.49 -5.65 4.64
CA ASP A 26 -16.15 -5.74 3.34
C ASP A 26 -17.63 -6.14 3.49
N ILE A 27 -18.52 -5.31 2.96
CA ILE A 27 -19.98 -5.49 3.05
C ILE A 27 -20.42 -6.86 2.49
N ILE A 28 -19.74 -7.34 1.44
CA ILE A 28 -20.08 -8.59 0.77
C ILE A 28 -20.04 -9.79 1.73
N ALA A 29 -19.25 -9.74 2.81
CA ALA A 29 -19.18 -10.81 3.80
C ALA A 29 -20.52 -11.12 4.49
N ASN A 30 -21.45 -10.15 4.50
CA ASN A 30 -22.79 -10.32 5.08
C ASN A 30 -23.84 -10.85 4.07
N HIS A 31 -23.49 -10.94 2.79
CA HIS A 31 -24.43 -11.35 1.75
C HIS A 31 -24.55 -12.88 1.67
N PRO A 32 -25.74 -13.47 1.42
CA PRO A 32 -25.91 -14.93 1.33
C PRO A 32 -25.06 -15.64 0.28
N ILE A 33 -24.61 -14.91 -0.75
CA ILE A 33 -23.75 -15.45 -1.82
C ILE A 33 -22.26 -15.44 -1.45
N PHE A 34 -21.89 -14.86 -0.32
CA PHE A 34 -20.50 -14.83 0.13
C PHE A 34 -19.96 -16.23 0.28
N ASN A 35 -18.80 -16.47 -0.30
CA ASN A 35 -18.08 -17.72 -0.17
C ASN A 35 -16.62 -17.42 0.17
N GLY A 36 -16.26 -17.62 1.45
CA GLY A 36 -14.90 -17.34 1.93
C GLY A 36 -13.82 -18.14 1.21
N ALA A 37 -14.11 -19.34 0.71
CA ALA A 37 -13.14 -20.12 -0.06
C ALA A 37 -12.88 -19.50 -1.45
N VAL A 38 -13.91 -18.96 -2.11
CA VAL A 38 -13.77 -18.27 -3.40
C VAL A 38 -12.98 -16.98 -3.22
N ILE A 39 -13.38 -16.15 -2.25
CA ILE A 39 -12.74 -14.88 -1.94
C ILE A 39 -11.28 -15.08 -1.51
N GLY A 40 -11.02 -16.04 -0.64
CA GLY A 40 -9.66 -16.37 -0.18
C GLY A 40 -8.76 -16.84 -1.33
N ARG A 41 -9.27 -17.65 -2.26
CA ARG A 41 -8.49 -18.07 -3.45
C ARG A 41 -8.13 -16.88 -4.33
N ALA A 42 -9.09 -15.99 -4.62
CA ALA A 42 -8.85 -14.78 -5.42
C ALA A 42 -7.85 -13.85 -4.72
N ALA A 43 -8.05 -13.56 -3.44
CA ALA A 43 -7.15 -12.73 -2.64
C ALA A 43 -5.72 -13.29 -2.58
N THR A 44 -5.57 -14.61 -2.53
CA THR A 44 -4.26 -15.28 -2.54
C THR A 44 -3.55 -15.10 -3.89
N HIS A 45 -4.30 -15.16 -4.99
CA HIS A 45 -3.75 -14.88 -6.32
C HIS A 45 -3.23 -13.44 -6.40
N ASP A 46 -4.05 -12.49 -5.96
CA ASP A 46 -3.70 -11.06 -5.97
C ASP A 46 -2.53 -10.75 -5.02
N PHE A 47 -2.44 -11.42 -3.87
CA PHE A 47 -1.29 -11.30 -2.97
C PHE A 47 0.03 -11.75 -3.62
N ARG A 48 0.00 -12.81 -4.45
CA ARG A 48 1.19 -13.21 -5.21
C ARG A 48 1.53 -12.20 -6.30
N LEU A 49 0.51 -11.65 -6.98
CA LEU A 49 0.70 -10.67 -8.05
C LEU A 49 1.36 -9.39 -7.53
N ILE A 50 0.89 -8.82 -6.42
CA ILE A 50 1.53 -7.64 -5.81
C ILE A 50 2.95 -7.94 -5.35
N GLY A 51 3.23 -9.18 -4.91
CA GLY A 51 4.59 -9.62 -4.58
C GLY A 51 5.57 -9.45 -5.76
N GLY A 52 5.11 -9.68 -6.99
CA GLY A 52 5.91 -9.43 -8.20
C GLY A 52 6.29 -7.96 -8.40
N SER A 53 5.38 -7.02 -8.09
CA SER A 53 5.67 -5.59 -8.12
C SER A 53 6.62 -5.15 -7.00
N VAL A 54 6.46 -5.73 -5.80
CA VAL A 54 7.34 -5.45 -4.66
C VAL A 54 8.74 -6.01 -4.88
N GLU A 55 8.86 -7.14 -5.58
CA GLU A 55 10.14 -7.72 -5.99
C GLU A 55 10.96 -6.83 -6.93
N THR A 56 10.36 -5.82 -7.56
CA THR A 56 11.09 -4.85 -8.41
C THR A 56 11.17 -3.46 -7.80
N LEU A 57 10.95 -3.34 -6.49
CA LEU A 57 10.76 -2.05 -5.82
C LEU A 57 12.07 -1.31 -5.47
N ASP A 58 13.25 -1.89 -5.72
CA ASP A 58 14.51 -1.22 -5.39
C ASP A 58 14.60 0.18 -6.04
N GLY A 59 14.86 1.21 -5.23
CA GLY A 59 14.87 2.61 -5.69
C GLY A 59 13.50 3.19 -6.08
N GLY A 60 12.41 2.44 -5.89
CA GLY A 60 11.07 2.80 -6.31
C GLY A 60 10.29 3.64 -5.28
N VAL A 61 9.00 3.84 -5.56
CA VAL A 61 8.10 4.65 -4.74
C VAL A 61 6.84 3.85 -4.41
N VAL A 62 6.46 3.86 -3.14
CA VAL A 62 5.18 3.34 -2.65
C VAL A 62 4.28 4.51 -2.29
N LEU A 63 3.09 4.57 -2.90
CA LEU A 63 2.07 5.54 -2.54
C LEU A 63 0.94 4.83 -1.80
N SER A 64 0.71 5.19 -0.54
CA SER A 64 -0.45 4.76 0.25
C SER A 64 -1.41 5.92 0.39
N ILE A 65 -2.44 5.96 -0.45
CA ILE A 65 -3.42 7.06 -0.50
C ILE A 65 -4.73 6.60 0.12
N GLY A 66 -5.12 7.20 1.24
CA GLY A 66 -6.39 6.94 1.94
C GLY A 66 -6.56 5.52 2.48
N SER A 67 -5.46 4.84 2.83
CA SER A 67 -5.49 3.44 3.26
C SER A 67 -4.82 3.23 4.63
N ALA A 68 -5.61 3.39 5.70
CA ALA A 68 -5.15 3.20 7.08
C ALA A 68 -5.11 1.72 7.54
N VAL A 69 -5.70 0.80 6.79
CA VAL A 69 -5.82 -0.61 7.20
C VAL A 69 -5.25 -1.54 6.13
N MET A 70 -5.90 -1.63 4.96
CA MET A 70 -5.51 -2.61 3.93
C MET A 70 -4.09 -2.34 3.41
N GLY A 71 -3.80 -1.11 3.01
CA GLY A 71 -2.51 -0.70 2.43
C GLY A 71 -1.31 -1.15 3.25
N PRO A 72 -1.15 -0.72 4.52
CA PRO A 72 0.00 -1.10 5.33
C PRO A 72 0.03 -2.61 5.59
N GLN A 73 -1.12 -3.25 5.83
CA GLN A 73 -1.14 -4.67 6.15
C GLN A 73 -0.73 -5.53 4.95
N VAL A 74 -1.27 -5.27 3.76
CA VAL A 74 -0.91 -6.02 2.55
C VAL A 74 0.56 -5.79 2.21
N PHE A 75 0.99 -4.53 2.18
CA PHE A 75 2.34 -4.17 1.77
C PHE A 75 3.41 -4.75 2.72
N GLU A 76 3.20 -4.70 4.03
CA GLU A 76 4.13 -5.29 5.02
C GLU A 76 4.37 -6.78 4.77
N LYS A 77 3.29 -7.53 4.48
CA LYS A 77 3.38 -8.98 4.32
C LYS A 77 3.96 -9.33 2.96
N SER A 78 3.64 -8.58 1.90
CA SER A 78 4.27 -8.78 0.60
C SER A 78 5.77 -8.48 0.66
N LEU A 79 6.18 -7.38 1.31
CA LEU A 79 7.58 -7.03 1.45
C LEU A 79 8.35 -8.07 2.28
N SER A 80 7.77 -8.54 3.39
CA SER A 80 8.35 -9.61 4.19
C SER A 80 8.51 -10.91 3.39
N CYS A 81 7.50 -11.29 2.60
CA CYS A 81 7.54 -12.49 1.75
C CYS A 81 8.65 -12.38 0.68
N VAL A 82 8.69 -11.24 -0.02
CA VAL A 82 9.71 -10.93 -1.04
C VAL A 82 11.11 -10.96 -0.44
N ASN A 83 11.34 -10.28 0.68
CA ASN A 83 12.64 -10.27 1.34
C ASN A 83 13.07 -11.67 1.79
N ASN A 84 12.14 -12.48 2.30
CA ASN A 84 12.43 -13.87 2.65
C ASN A 84 12.87 -14.70 1.42
N LEU A 85 12.23 -14.52 0.26
CA LEU A 85 12.63 -15.21 -0.97
C LEU A 85 14.00 -14.71 -1.48
N ARG A 86 14.22 -13.40 -1.51
CA ARG A 86 15.52 -12.81 -1.89
C ARG A 86 16.66 -13.34 -1.04
N LEU A 87 16.48 -13.42 0.28
CA LEU A 87 17.49 -13.94 1.19
C LEU A 87 17.81 -15.42 0.93
N GLN A 88 16.81 -16.24 0.60
CA GLN A 88 17.03 -17.64 0.21
C GLN A 88 17.82 -17.75 -1.10
N ASP A 89 17.64 -16.80 -2.01
CA ASP A 89 18.39 -16.70 -3.26
C ASP A 89 19.77 -16.02 -3.10
N GLY A 90 20.19 -15.69 -1.87
CA GLY A 90 21.46 -15.00 -1.61
C GLY A 90 21.50 -13.54 -2.08
N ARG A 91 20.34 -12.92 -2.30
CA ARG A 91 20.19 -11.52 -2.74
C ARG A 91 19.94 -10.60 -1.54
N PRO A 92 20.33 -9.31 -1.61
CA PRO A 92 19.96 -8.34 -0.59
C PRO A 92 18.44 -8.12 -0.55
N ILE A 93 17.92 -7.74 0.61
CA ILE A 93 16.52 -7.31 0.76
C ILE A 93 16.22 -6.07 -0.10
N VAL A 94 14.94 -5.84 -0.40
CA VAL A 94 14.48 -4.63 -1.11
C VAL A 94 14.97 -3.37 -0.38
N ALA A 95 15.58 -2.45 -1.12
CA ALA A 95 16.22 -1.26 -0.56
C ALA A 95 16.10 -0.01 -1.46
N GLY A 96 16.32 1.16 -0.86
CA GLY A 96 16.35 2.43 -1.58
C GLY A 96 14.99 2.97 -2.03
N HIS A 97 13.90 2.28 -1.71
CA HIS A 97 12.55 2.77 -1.97
C HIS A 97 12.15 3.88 -0.98
N SER A 98 11.21 4.72 -1.40
CA SER A 98 10.53 5.68 -0.53
C SER A 98 9.06 5.32 -0.37
N ILE A 99 8.49 5.66 0.78
CA ILE A 99 7.10 5.37 1.13
C ILE A 99 6.41 6.69 1.43
N HIS A 100 5.35 7.02 0.69
CA HIS A 100 4.57 8.23 0.89
C HIS A 100 3.17 7.83 1.32
N VAL A 101 2.80 8.24 2.53
CA VAL A 101 1.49 8.00 3.11
C VAL A 101 0.70 9.30 3.06
N ILE A 102 -0.44 9.25 2.36
CA ILE A 102 -1.34 10.38 2.15
C ILE A 102 -2.68 10.03 2.77
N ASP A 103 -3.13 10.81 3.73
CA ASP A 103 -4.43 10.62 4.37
C ASP A 103 -5.01 11.97 4.82
N LEU A 104 -6.34 12.03 4.97
CA LEU A 104 -7.02 13.21 5.52
C LEU A 104 -6.78 13.35 7.03
N GLN A 105 -6.53 12.22 7.70
CA GLN A 105 -6.25 12.15 9.13
C GLN A 105 -5.05 13.02 9.52
N ASP A 106 -5.10 13.64 10.71
CA ASP A 106 -3.95 14.35 11.26
C ASP A 106 -2.78 13.39 11.52
N GLY A 107 -1.58 13.78 11.08
CA GLY A 107 -0.35 12.99 11.20
C GLY A 107 0.24 12.93 12.61
N GLY A 108 -0.46 13.51 13.60
CA GLY A 108 -0.06 13.56 15.00
C GLY A 108 1.01 14.61 15.29
N GLY A 109 1.20 15.59 14.40
CA GLY A 109 2.25 16.62 14.53
C GLY A 109 3.68 16.08 14.61
N TRP A 110 3.91 14.86 14.12
CA TRP A 110 5.21 14.20 14.12
C TRP A 110 5.83 14.20 12.72
N ASP A 111 7.13 14.45 12.67
CA ASP A 111 7.91 14.34 11.44
C ASP A 111 8.27 12.86 11.18
N TRP A 112 7.44 12.18 10.39
CA TRP A 112 7.59 10.76 10.08
C TRP A 112 8.83 10.44 9.24
N SER A 113 9.48 11.42 8.62
CA SER A 113 10.78 11.23 7.95
C SER A 113 11.89 10.84 8.93
N ARG A 114 11.70 11.18 10.23
CA ARG A 114 12.63 10.85 11.31
C ARG A 114 12.37 9.49 11.95
N GLY A 115 11.43 8.72 11.39
CA GLY A 115 11.06 7.38 11.86
C GLY A 115 9.97 7.38 12.93
N GLU A 116 9.85 6.25 13.63
CA GLU A 116 8.79 6.00 14.62
C GLU A 116 8.94 6.91 15.87
N PRO A 117 7.86 7.58 16.31
CA PRO A 117 7.88 8.39 17.53
C PRO A 117 8.05 7.53 18.81
N PRO A 118 8.44 8.13 19.95
CA PRO A 118 8.46 7.42 21.23
C PRO A 118 7.04 7.08 21.71
N LYS A 119 6.90 6.03 22.54
CA LYS A 119 5.61 5.57 23.13
C LYS A 119 4.84 6.63 23.91
N THR A 120 5.53 7.69 24.35
CA THR A 120 4.98 8.83 25.08
C THR A 120 4.33 9.88 24.17
N ASN A 121 4.53 9.79 22.86
CA ASN A 121 3.91 10.68 21.88
C ASN A 121 2.64 10.03 21.29
N PRO A 122 1.49 10.74 21.20
CA PRO A 122 0.25 10.21 20.62
C PRO A 122 0.38 9.66 19.20
N ALA A 123 1.26 10.24 18.37
CA ALA A 123 1.51 9.78 17.01
C ALA A 123 2.00 8.32 16.95
N TYR A 124 2.57 7.78 18.03
CA TYR A 124 2.93 6.37 18.16
C TYR A 124 1.75 5.41 17.91
N TYR A 125 0.53 5.87 18.16
CA TYR A 125 -0.68 5.08 18.03
C TYR A 125 -1.37 5.26 16.67
N LEU A 126 -0.82 6.09 15.77
CA LEU A 126 -1.19 6.13 14.35
C LEU A 126 -0.67 4.87 13.66
N ARG A 127 -1.49 3.82 13.71
CA ARG A 127 -1.05 2.45 13.43
C ARG A 127 -0.49 2.26 12.03
N PHE A 128 -1.09 2.89 11.03
CA PHE A 128 -0.66 2.77 9.64
C PHE A 128 0.70 3.45 9.41
N CYS A 129 0.89 4.67 9.93
CA CYS A 129 2.18 5.35 9.89
C CYS A 129 3.27 4.53 10.58
N LYS A 130 2.98 4.04 11.79
CA LYS A 130 3.89 3.16 12.53
C LYS A 130 4.25 1.90 11.77
N SER A 131 3.28 1.29 11.06
CA SER A 131 3.56 0.13 10.23
C SER A 131 4.52 0.50 9.09
N TYR A 132 4.24 1.54 8.32
CA TYR A 132 5.09 1.96 7.21
C TYR A 132 6.50 2.37 7.65
N ALA A 133 6.64 3.07 8.78
CA ALA A 133 7.92 3.51 9.33
C ALA A 133 8.89 2.36 9.68
N ARG A 134 8.39 1.12 9.74
CA ARG A 134 9.17 -0.09 10.07
C ARG A 134 9.55 -0.92 8.84
N MET A 135 9.10 -0.55 7.64
CA MET A 135 9.24 -1.36 6.42
C MET A 135 10.51 -1.03 5.62
N GLY A 136 11.46 -0.32 6.22
CA GLY A 136 12.63 0.20 5.49
C GLY A 136 12.24 1.26 4.45
N GLY A 137 13.25 1.92 3.89
CA GLY A 137 13.04 3.10 3.05
C GLY A 137 12.70 4.35 3.87
N GLU A 138 12.74 5.50 3.21
CA GLU A 138 12.36 6.77 3.82
C GLU A 138 10.83 6.92 3.76
N MET A 139 10.20 7.17 4.92
CA MET A 139 8.75 7.37 5.01
C MET A 139 8.41 8.86 5.10
N HIS A 140 7.51 9.32 4.22
CA HIS A 140 6.93 10.65 4.24
C HIS A 140 5.45 10.56 4.57
N TYR A 141 4.97 11.50 5.38
CA TYR A 141 3.54 11.65 5.67
C TYR A 141 3.04 12.99 5.15
N LEU A 142 1.92 12.97 4.42
CA LEU A 142 1.24 14.16 3.96
C LEU A 142 -0.23 14.11 4.36
N GLN A 143 -0.63 15.03 5.24
CA GLN A 143 -2.04 15.25 5.51
C GLN A 143 -2.67 16.02 4.34
N CYS A 144 -3.49 15.35 3.53
CA CYS A 144 -4.12 15.95 2.35
C CYS A 144 -5.39 15.21 1.98
N ASP A 145 -6.32 15.91 1.32
CA ASP A 145 -7.43 15.25 0.65
C ASP A 145 -6.91 14.37 -0.50
N ASN A 146 -7.36 13.11 -0.54
CA ASN A 146 -6.88 12.10 -1.48
C ASN A 146 -7.15 12.47 -2.94
N ALA A 147 -8.30 13.09 -3.23
CA ALA A 147 -8.64 13.49 -4.59
C ALA A 147 -7.81 14.70 -5.02
N VAL A 148 -7.65 15.69 -4.13
CA VAL A 148 -6.76 16.84 -4.37
C VAL A 148 -5.33 16.37 -4.66
N PHE A 149 -4.79 15.46 -3.85
CA PHE A 149 -3.46 14.90 -4.07
C PHE A 149 -3.35 14.20 -5.44
N LEU A 150 -4.27 13.28 -5.75
CA LEU A 150 -4.24 12.52 -7.00
C LEU A 150 -4.37 13.42 -8.24
N HIS A 151 -5.25 14.43 -8.22
CA HIS A 151 -5.39 15.35 -9.34
C HIS A 151 -4.12 16.19 -9.56
N ASN A 152 -3.51 16.69 -8.49
CA ASN A 152 -2.25 17.43 -8.61
C ASN A 152 -1.11 16.53 -9.08
N LEU A 153 -0.99 15.31 -8.53
CA LEU A 153 0.01 14.34 -8.99
C LEU A 153 -0.13 14.04 -10.48
N TYR A 154 -1.36 13.81 -10.95
CA TYR A 154 -1.64 13.60 -12.37
C TYR A 154 -1.18 14.78 -13.23
N HIS A 155 -1.51 16.02 -12.83
CA HIS A 155 -1.09 17.21 -13.57
C HIS A 155 0.43 17.39 -13.59
N GLN A 156 1.12 17.11 -12.49
CA GLN A 156 2.58 17.19 -12.42
C GLN A 156 3.26 16.13 -13.29
N VAL A 157 2.74 14.89 -13.28
CA VAL A 157 3.29 13.80 -14.11
C VAL A 157 3.10 14.06 -15.60
N LEU A 158 2.00 14.71 -16.01
CA LEU A 158 1.81 15.10 -17.42
C LEU A 158 2.72 16.25 -17.89
N GLN A 159 3.31 17.00 -16.96
CA GLN A 159 4.19 18.13 -17.26
C GLN A 159 5.69 17.77 -17.17
N ALA A 160 6.01 16.60 -16.62
CA ALA A 160 7.37 16.08 -16.47
C ALA A 160 7.84 15.33 -17.74
#